data_AF-A0A962IVU5-F1
#
_entry.id   AF-A0A962IVU5-F1
#
_cell.length_a   1.000
_cell.length_b   1.000
_cell.length_c   1.000
_cell.angle_alpha   90.00
_cell.angle_beta   90.00
_cell.angle_gamma   90.00
#
_symmetry.space_group_name_H-M   'P 1'
#
loop_
_entity.id
_entity.type
_entity.pdbx_description
1 polymer ?
#
loop_
_entity_poly.entity_id
_entity_poly.type
_entity_poly.pdbx_seq_one_letter_code
_entity_poly.pdbx_strand_id
1 'polypeptide(L)'
;MNLVLALPGALFIGFSLGMFGSGGSILTVPILVYLLGQDEKVAIASSLAIVGLVALFGSLPNIRARLIDWRTVALFGIPGIAGTWLGAWGSAWVSGTVQLITFAVVMLLA
;
A
#
# COMPACT_ATOMS: atom_id res chain seq x y z
N MET A 1 -19.44 11.58 -6.22
CA MET A 1 -18.62 11.46 -5.00
C MET A 1 -18.41 12.85 -4.43
N ASN A 2 -18.97 13.18 -3.26
CA ASN A 2 -18.81 14.51 -2.68
C ASN A 2 -17.38 14.66 -2.14
N LEU A 3 -16.59 15.60 -2.69
CA LEU A 3 -15.22 15.94 -2.26
C LEU A 3 -15.09 16.13 -0.74
N VAL A 4 -16.18 16.54 -0.10
CA VAL A 4 -16.31 16.75 1.35
C VAL A 4 -16.07 15.47 2.16
N LEU A 5 -16.42 14.29 1.64
CA LEU A 5 -16.18 12.99 2.32
C LEU A 5 -14.79 12.41 2.01
N ALA A 6 -14.23 12.74 0.84
CA ALA A 6 -12.92 12.23 0.42
C ALA A 6 -11.76 12.88 1.17
N LEU A 7 -11.86 14.18 1.49
CA LEU A 7 -10.83 14.95 2.19
C LEU A 7 -10.48 14.42 3.60
N PRO A 8 -11.46 14.18 4.50
CA PRO A 8 -11.19 13.59 5.81
C PRO A 8 -10.57 12.19 5.71
N GLY A 9 -11.08 11.36 4.78
CA GLY A 9 -10.56 10.02 4.55
C GLY A 9 -9.10 10.03 4.08
N ALA A 10 -8.76 10.91 3.14
CA ALA A 10 -7.38 11.07 2.65
C ALA A 10 -6.42 11.57 3.74
N LEU A 11 -6.86 12.51 4.59
CA LEU A 11 -6.09 12.99 5.74
C LEU A 11 -5.86 11.87 6.76
N PHE A 12 -6.90 11.08 7.06
CA PHE A 12 -6.80 9.97 8.00
C PHE A 12 -5.88 8.84 7.49
N ILE A 13 -5.98 8.50 6.20
CA ILE A 13 -5.08 7.57 5.52
C ILE A 13 -3.63 8.09 5.59
N GLY A 14 -3.40 9.35 5.19
CA GLY A 14 -2.08 9.95 5.19
C GLY A 14 -1.44 10.04 6.58
N PHE A 15 -2.23 10.38 7.60
CA PHE A 15 -1.79 10.40 8.99
C PHE A 15 -1.45 9.00 9.50
N SER A 16 -2.29 8.01 9.22
CA SER A 16 -2.05 6.60 9.60
C SER A 16 -0.80 6.05 8.91
N LEU A 17 -0.62 6.31 7.61
CA LEU A 17 0.58 5.96 6.85
C LEU A 17 1.83 6.65 7.39
N GLY A 18 1.71 7.91 7.83
CA GLY A 18 2.83 8.64 8.43
C GLY A 18 3.24 8.10 9.81
N MET A 19 2.26 7.77 10.66
CA MET A 19 2.52 7.26 12.01
C MET A 19 3.00 5.81 12.04
N PHE A 20 2.34 4.93 11.29
CA PHE A 20 2.65 3.50 11.27
C PHE A 20 3.69 3.12 10.20
N GLY A 21 4.19 4.10 9.45
CA GLY A 21 5.07 3.87 8.31
C GLY A 21 4.39 3.03 7.22
N SER A 22 5.09 2.01 6.70
CA SER A 22 4.53 1.08 5.69
C SER A 22 3.27 0.33 6.15
N GLY A 23 3.01 0.26 7.47
CA GLY A 23 1.86 -0.44 8.06
C GLY A 23 0.51 0.29 7.94
N GLY A 24 0.47 1.59 7.64
CA GLY A 24 -0.80 2.29 7.42
C GLY A 24 -1.55 1.84 6.15
N SER A 25 -0.86 1.11 5.26
CA SER A 25 -1.38 0.57 4.01
C SER A 25 -2.52 -0.44 4.20
N ILE A 26 -2.54 -1.09 5.36
CA ILE A 26 -3.57 -2.05 5.77
C ILE A 26 -4.96 -1.40 5.76
N LEU A 27 -5.03 -0.12 6.13
CA LEU A 27 -6.28 0.64 6.18
C LEU A 27 -6.65 1.27 4.83
N THR A 28 -5.67 1.50 3.95
CA THR A 28 -5.90 2.19 2.67
C THR A 28 -6.85 1.41 1.75
N VAL A 29 -6.67 0.08 1.61
CA VAL A 29 -7.53 -0.74 0.73
C VAL A 29 -8.99 -0.78 1.22
N PRO A 30 -9.29 -1.10 2.50
CA PRO A 30 -10.65 -1.06 3.03
C PRO A 30 -11.29 0.32 2.90
N ILE A 31 -10.54 1.40 3.14
CA ILE A 31 -11.08 2.76 3.02
C ILE A 31 -11.45 3.07 1.56
N LEU A 32 -10.60 2.71 0.59
CA LEU A 32 -10.90 2.93 -0.83
C LEU A 32 -12.11 2.11 -1.32
N VAL A 33 -12.26 0.87 -0.86
CA VAL A 33 -13.38 0.01 -1.24
C VAL A 33 -14.67 0.40 -0.52
N TYR A 34 -14.65 0.47 0.81
CA TYR A 34 -15.88 0.63 1.60
C TYR A 34 -16.32 2.07 1.79
N LEU A 35 -15.40 3.03 1.87
CA LEU A 35 -15.74 4.45 2.05
C LEU A 35 -15.83 5.20 0.71
N LEU A 36 -14.97 4.86 -0.26
CA LEU A 36 -14.97 5.50 -1.58
C LEU A 36 -15.67 4.68 -2.67
N GLY A 37 -16.09 3.44 -2.39
CA GLY A 37 -16.84 2.64 -3.36
C GLY A 37 -16.05 2.30 -4.63
N GLN A 38 -14.72 2.28 -4.58
CA GLN A 38 -13.92 1.82 -5.71
C GLN A 38 -13.99 0.30 -5.85
N ASP A 39 -13.96 -0.17 -7.10
CA ASP A 39 -13.73 -1.58 -7.41
C ASP A 39 -12.46 -2.08 -6.74
N GLU A 40 -12.45 -3.32 -6.26
CA GLU A 40 -11.37 -3.85 -5.42
C GLU A 40 -10.03 -3.82 -6.15
N LYS A 41 -10.03 -4.13 -7.46
CA LYS A 41 -8.81 -4.10 -8.29
C LYS A 41 -8.26 -2.68 -8.42
N VAL A 42 -9.12 -1.67 -8.56
CA VAL A 42 -8.72 -0.26 -8.67
C VAL A 42 -8.23 0.25 -7.32
N ALA A 43 -8.89 -0.12 -6.23
CA ALA A 43 -8.51 0.24 -4.87
C ALA A 43 -7.14 -0.33 -4.49
N ILE A 44 -6.87 -1.59 -4.83
CA ILE A 44 -5.57 -2.23 -4.57
C ILE A 44 -4.46 -1.54 -5.36
N ALA A 45 -4.67 -1.30 -6.66
CA ALA A 45 -3.70 -0.59 -7.50
C ALA A 45 -3.42 0.83 -6.99
N SER A 46 -4.48 1.57 -6.63
CA SER A 46 -4.37 2.93 -6.08
C SER A 46 -3.64 2.93 -4.73
N SER A 47 -3.91 1.94 -3.86
CA SER A 47 -3.22 1.80 -2.59
C SER A 47 -1.72 1.58 -2.78
N LEU A 48 -1.33 0.75 -3.76
CA LEU A 48 0.07 0.45 -4.07
C LEU A 48 0.81 1.73 -4.50
N ALA A 49 0.17 2.55 -5.32
CA ALA A 49 0.70 3.84 -5.74
C ALA A 49 0.87 4.80 -4.56
N ILE A 50 -0.13 4.90 -3.68
CA ILE A 50 -0.07 5.74 -2.47
C ILE A 50 1.09 5.30 -1.58
N VAL A 51 1.20 4.00 -1.30
CA VAL A 51 2.26 3.45 -0.43
C VAL A 51 3.64 3.65 -1.05
N GLY A 52 3.78 3.44 -2.36
CA GLY A 52 5.02 3.68 -3.09
C GLY A 52 5.48 5.14 -2.99
N LEU A 53 4.57 6.10 -3.13
CA LEU A 53 4.87 7.52 -2.97
C LEU A 53 5.25 7.85 -1.52
N VAL A 54 4.50 7.36 -0.54
CA VAL A 54 4.81 7.58 0.89
C VAL A 54 6.17 6.99 1.25
N ALA A 55 6.50 5.78 0.78
CA ALA A 55 7.79 5.16 1.00
C ALA A 55 8.93 5.96 0.33
N LEU A 56 8.71 6.47 -0.88
CA LEU A 56 9.68 7.31 -1.59
C LEU A 56 9.97 8.59 -0.80
N PHE A 57 8.93 9.35 -0.42
CA PHE A 57 9.11 10.59 0.34
C PHE A 57 9.63 10.34 1.76
N GLY A 58 9.21 9.24 2.41
CA GLY A 58 9.70 8.84 3.73
C GLY A 58 11.16 8.36 3.73
N SER A 59 11.65 7.82 2.61
CA SER A 59 13.04 7.41 2.46
C SER A 59 13.99 8.59 2.20
N LEU A 60 13.51 9.70 1.61
CA LEU A 60 14.33 10.85 1.24
C LEU A 60 15.15 11.45 2.41
N PRO A 61 14.57 11.70 3.59
CA PRO A 61 15.33 12.17 4.75
C PRO A 61 16.41 11.16 5.20
N ASN A 62 16.10 9.87 5.16
CA ASN A 62 17.02 8.79 5.54
C ASN A 62 18.19 8.66 4.56
N ILE A 63 17.94 8.85 3.25
CA ILE A 63 18.99 8.93 2.23
C ILE A 63 19.93 10.09 2.56
N ARG A 64 19.38 11.29 2.83
CA ARG A 64 20.18 12.49 3.15
C ARG A 64 21.00 12.33 4.43
N ALA A 65 20.44 11.64 5.42
CA ALA A 65 21.13 11.34 6.68
C ALA A 65 22.15 10.19 6.58
N ARG A 66 22.31 9.57 5.40
CA ARG A 66 23.18 8.38 5.18
C ARG A 66 22.87 7.20 6.11
N LEU A 67 21.61 7.06 6.51
CA LEU A 67 21.15 5.98 7.39
C LEU A 67 20.71 4.72 6.61
N ILE A 68 20.91 4.71 5.28
CA ILE A 68 20.48 3.61 4.42
C ILE A 68 21.63 2.68 4.09
N ASP A 69 21.45 1.40 4.46
CA ASP A 69 22.30 0.32 3.98
C ASP A 69 21.81 -0.17 2.61
N TRP A 70 22.51 0.26 1.56
CA TRP A 70 22.23 -0.11 0.18
C TRP A 70 22.35 -1.60 -0.09
N ARG A 71 23.14 -2.33 0.70
CA ARG A 71 23.25 -3.79 0.59
C ARG A 71 21.94 -4.45 1.00
N THR A 72 21.37 -4.03 2.13
CA THR A 72 20.04 -4.48 2.59
C THR A 72 18.95 -4.08 1.61
N VAL A 73 19.00 -2.86 1.05
CA VAL A 73 18.06 -2.43 -0.01
C VAL A 73 18.12 -3.34 -1.23
N ALA A 74 19.30 -3.75 -1.69
CA ALA A 74 19.41 -4.65 -2.83
C ALA A 74 18.93 -6.07 -2.49
N LEU A 75 19.32 -6.60 -1.33
CA LEU A 75 19.00 -7.97 -0.88
C LEU A 75 17.51 -8.16 -0.58
N PHE A 76 16.81 -7.15 -0.08
CA PHE A 76 15.37 -7.23 0.20
C PHE A 76 14.52 -6.59 -0.89
N GLY A 77 14.98 -5.48 -1.47
CA GLY A 77 14.23 -4.72 -2.47
C GLY A 77 14.10 -5.45 -3.80
N ILE A 78 15.18 -6.02 -4.34
CA ILE A 78 15.12 -6.69 -5.65
C ILE A 78 14.21 -7.93 -5.60
N PRO A 79 14.37 -8.86 -4.63
CA PRO A 79 13.45 -9.99 -4.52
C PRO A 79 12.02 -9.56 -4.19
N GLY A 80 11.85 -8.52 -3.38
CA GLY A 80 10.53 -7.95 -3.06
C GLY A 80 9.81 -7.41 -4.29
N ILE A 81 10.51 -6.66 -5.16
CA ILE A 81 9.98 -6.16 -6.43
C ILE A 81 9.63 -7.32 -7.37
N ALA A 82 10.52 -8.30 -7.50
CA ALA A 82 10.26 -9.48 -8.33
C ALA A 82 9.04 -10.28 -7.83
N GLY A 83 8.96 -10.53 -6.53
CA GLY A 83 7.84 -11.25 -5.91
C GLY A 83 6.52 -10.52 -6.03
N THR A 84 6.50 -9.20 -5.80
CA THR A 84 5.29 -8.38 -5.97
C THR A 84 4.84 -8.31 -7.43
N TRP A 85 5.77 -8.22 -8.38
CA TRP A 85 5.44 -8.24 -9.81
C TRP A 85 4.83 -9.58 -10.24
N LEU A 86 5.43 -10.71 -9.82
CA LEU A 86 4.89 -12.04 -10.08
C LEU A 86 3.53 -12.26 -9.41
N GLY A 87 3.37 -11.78 -8.17
CA GLY A 87 2.10 -11.82 -7.45
C GLY A 87 1.01 -10.99 -8.13
N ALA A 88 1.35 -9.79 -8.64
CA ALA A 88 0.44 -8.94 -9.38
C ALA A 88 0.00 -9.61 -10.69
N TRP A 89 0.93 -10.22 -11.43
CA TRP A 89 0.63 -10.98 -12.64
C TRP A 89 -0.33 -12.15 -12.34
N GLY A 90 -0.05 -12.94 -11.29
CA GLY A 90 -0.92 -14.03 -10.86
C GLY A 90 -2.30 -13.56 -10.38
N SER A 91 -2.38 -12.40 -9.75
CA SER A 91 -3.63 -11.83 -9.24
C SER A 91 -4.61 -11.41 -10.35
N ALA A 92 -4.13 -11.25 -11.59
CA ALA A 92 -4.99 -10.89 -12.72
C ALA A 92 -6.11 -11.93 -12.97
N TRP A 93 -5.83 -13.21 -12.69
CA TRP A 93 -6.78 -14.31 -12.86
C TRP A 93 -7.63 -14.60 -11.62
N VAL A 94 -7.39 -13.88 -10.53
CA VAL A 94 -8.13 -14.02 -9.27
C VAL A 94 -9.29 -13.02 -9.27
N SER A 95 -10.44 -13.43 -8.75
CA SER A 95 -11.60 -12.54 -8.57
C SER A 95 -11.33 -11.51 -7.48
N GLY A 96 -11.91 -10.31 -7.60
CA GLY A 96 -11.69 -9.20 -6.65
C GLY A 96 -12.05 -9.59 -5.21
N THR A 97 -13.13 -10.34 -5.01
CA THR A 97 -13.54 -10.85 -3.71
C THR A 97 -12.50 -11.79 -3.07
N VAL A 98 -11.93 -12.71 -3.85
CA VAL A 98 -10.90 -13.63 -3.34
C VAL A 98 -9.62 -12.85 -3.01
N GLN A 99 -9.27 -11.84 -3.81
CA GLN A 99 -8.13 -10.96 -3.54
C GLN A 99 -8.32 -10.20 -2.23
N LEU A 100 -9.53 -9.67 -1.98
CA LEU A 100 -9.86 -8.91 -0.77
C LEU A 100 -9.93 -9.80 0.48
N ILE A 101 -10.49 -11.02 0.37
CA ILE A 101 -10.48 -12.01 1.46
C ILE A 101 -9.05 -12.45 1.77
N THR A 102 -8.25 -12.76 0.76
CA THR A 102 -6.84 -13.16 0.94
C THR A 102 -6.05 -12.05 1.62
N PHE A 103 -6.22 -10.81 1.15
CA PHE A 103 -5.62 -9.63 1.79
C PHE A 103 -6.04 -9.52 3.26
N ALA A 104 -7.33 -9.63 3.57
CA ALA A 104 -7.84 -9.55 4.93
C ALA A 104 -7.25 -10.64 5.84
N VAL A 105 -7.16 -11.89 5.36
CA VAL A 105 -6.58 -13.01 6.11
C VAL A 105 -5.10 -12.77 6.38
N VAL A 106 -4.32 -12.37 5.37
CA VAL A 106 -2.89 -12.08 5.55
C VAL A 106 -2.69 -10.95 6.56
N MET A 107 -3.50 -9.90 6.50
CA MET A 107 -3.39 -8.76 7.42
C MET A 107 -3.81 -9.07 8.86
N LEU A 108 -4.68 -10.06 9.07
CA LEU A 108 -5.00 -10.53 10.43
C LEU A 108 -3.87 -11.38 11.04
N LEU A 109 -3.01 -11.97 10.21
CA LEU A 109 -1.93 -12.86 10.63
C LEU A 109 -0.57 -12.15 10.78
N ALA A 110 -0.39 -11.00 10.14
CA ALA A 110 0.83 -10.20 10.14
C ALA A 110 0.96 -9.37 11.43
#